data_AF-A0A238X1W3-F1
#
_entry.id   AF-A0A238X1W3-F1
#
_cell.length_a   1.000
_cell.length_b   1.000
_cell.length_c   1.000
_cell.angle_alpha   90.00
_cell.angle_beta   90.00
_cell.angle_gamma   90.00
#
_symmetry.space_group_name_H-M   'P 1'
#
loop_
_entity.id
_entity.type
_entity.pdbx_description
1 polymer ?
#
loop_
_entity_poly.entity_id
_entity_poly.type
_entity_poly.pdbx_seq_one_letter_code
_entity_poly.pdbx_strand_id
1 'polypeptide(L)'
;MKTNIILAGVGGQGILTIAAILDTAALNGNLNIKQSEVHGMSQRGGAVQCHVRISDKEIFSDLIPLGKADLIISVEPMELLRYIPFLKEDGYLITDSNPFENIVNYPEVEKLKDVINSHPNSIIIDAKGTAKDLGNSKATNIVLLGAASALIPLNEAEIINAIKSLFERKGERIVNKNLKAFYKGKEIAAEIVS
;
A
#
# COMPACT_ATOMS: atom_id res chain seq x y z
N MET A 1 -20.75 -1.61 3.16
CA MET A 1 -19.42 -1.04 2.86
C MET A 1 -18.47 -2.17 2.52
N LYS A 2 -17.79 -2.12 1.38
CA LYS A 2 -16.79 -3.13 1.00
C LYS A 2 -15.71 -2.48 0.16
N THR A 3 -14.45 -2.74 0.50
CA THR A 3 -13.28 -2.26 -0.26
C THR A 3 -12.32 -3.43 -0.46
N ASN A 4 -11.93 -3.63 -1.72
CA ASN A 4 -10.95 -4.61 -2.15
C ASN A 4 -9.66 -3.87 -2.51
N ILE A 5 -8.56 -4.27 -1.89
CA ILE A 5 -7.25 -3.63 -2.04
C ILE A 5 -6.26 -4.71 -2.50
N ILE A 6 -5.52 -4.45 -3.56
CA ILE A 6 -4.32 -5.23 -3.89
C ILE A 6 -3.12 -4.48 -3.32
N LEU A 7 -2.33 -5.18 -2.52
CA LEU A 7 -1.02 -4.70 -2.12
C LEU A 7 0.04 -5.42 -2.95
N ALA A 8 0.95 -4.67 -3.57
CA ALA A 8 1.94 -5.22 -4.50
C ALA A 8 3.34 -4.68 -4.25
N GLY A 9 4.34 -5.41 -4.76
CA GLY A 9 5.73 -4.99 -4.77
C GLY A 9 6.68 -6.17 -4.59
N VAL A 10 7.85 -5.90 -4.03
CA VAL A 10 8.94 -6.86 -3.92
C VAL A 10 9.20 -7.24 -2.45
N GLY A 11 9.57 -8.49 -2.23
CA GLY A 11 9.90 -9.03 -0.91
C GLY A 11 10.91 -8.16 -0.16
N GLY A 12 10.56 -7.75 1.07
CA GLY A 12 11.37 -6.87 1.92
C GLY A 12 10.94 -5.41 1.96
N GLN A 13 10.01 -4.98 1.10
CA GLN A 13 9.54 -3.59 1.05
C GLN A 13 8.38 -3.28 2.01
N GLY A 14 7.93 -4.23 2.83
CA GLY A 14 6.95 -3.97 3.90
C GLY A 14 5.48 -4.03 3.47
N ILE A 15 5.15 -4.77 2.41
CA ILE A 15 3.76 -5.02 1.96
C ILE A 15 2.93 -5.69 3.07
N LEU A 16 3.45 -6.73 3.69
CA LEU A 16 2.77 -7.42 4.80
C LEU A 16 2.63 -6.55 6.05
N THR A 17 3.50 -5.55 6.22
CA THR A 17 3.33 -4.54 7.27
C THR A 17 2.10 -3.69 7.02
N ILE A 18 1.83 -3.28 5.78
CA ILE A 18 0.59 -2.59 5.43
C ILE A 18 -0.60 -3.51 5.71
N ALA A 19 -0.56 -4.76 5.23
CA ALA A 19 -1.63 -5.73 5.42
C ALA A 19 -1.96 -5.93 6.92
N ALA A 20 -0.94 -6.11 7.77
CA ALA A 20 -1.11 -6.27 9.21
C ALA A 20 -1.70 -5.02 9.90
N ILE A 21 -1.35 -3.81 9.42
CA ILE A 21 -1.94 -2.56 9.93
C ILE A 21 -3.43 -2.50 9.57
N LEU A 22 -3.78 -2.82 8.31
CA LEU A 22 -5.17 -2.84 7.85
C LEU A 22 -5.99 -3.90 8.59
N ASP A 23 -5.42 -5.07 8.86
CA ASP A 23 -6.04 -6.14 9.65
C ASP A 23 -6.37 -5.69 11.06
N THR A 24 -5.37 -5.17 11.77
CA THR A 24 -5.54 -4.67 13.13
C THR A 24 -6.56 -3.53 13.18
N ALA A 25 -6.47 -2.57 12.25
CA ALA A 25 -7.36 -1.42 12.21
C ALA A 25 -8.81 -1.82 11.86
N ALA A 26 -9.01 -2.76 10.94
CA ALA A 26 -10.34 -3.25 10.58
C ALA A 26 -11.00 -4.00 11.75
N LEU A 27 -10.24 -4.87 12.43
CA LEU A 27 -10.73 -5.63 13.58
C LEU A 27 -11.11 -4.69 14.74
N ASN A 28 -10.29 -3.69 15.05
CA ASN A 28 -10.63 -2.69 16.07
C ASN A 28 -11.87 -1.87 15.69
N GLY A 29 -12.08 -1.64 14.39
CA GLY A 29 -13.26 -0.98 13.84
C GLY A 29 -14.51 -1.86 13.76
N ASN A 30 -14.50 -3.09 14.29
CA ASN A 30 -15.57 -4.09 14.17
C ASN A 30 -15.97 -4.40 12.71
N LEU A 31 -14.99 -4.38 11.80
CA LEU A 31 -15.17 -4.77 10.40
C LEU A 31 -14.65 -6.18 10.16
N ASN A 32 -15.18 -6.80 9.12
CA ASN A 32 -14.70 -8.05 8.61
C ASN A 32 -13.52 -7.79 7.68
N ILE A 33 -12.46 -8.58 7.82
CA ILE A 33 -11.32 -8.56 6.92
C ILE A 33 -10.91 -9.98 6.54
N LYS A 34 -10.53 -10.16 5.27
CA LYS A 34 -9.82 -11.35 4.79
C LYS A 34 -8.64 -10.93 3.94
N GLN A 35 -7.55 -11.67 4.08
CA GLN A 35 -6.36 -11.47 3.27
C GLN A 35 -5.84 -12.78 2.68
N SER A 36 -5.25 -12.70 1.49
CA SER A 36 -4.61 -13.82 0.80
C SER A 36 -3.28 -13.34 0.23
N GLU A 37 -2.17 -13.90 0.73
CA GLU A 37 -0.83 -13.51 0.31
C GLU A 37 -0.21 -14.55 -0.64
N VAL A 38 0.50 -14.06 -1.65
CA VAL A 38 1.30 -14.90 -2.54
C VAL A 38 2.72 -14.34 -2.56
N HIS A 39 3.67 -15.21 -2.25
CA HIS A 39 5.09 -14.93 -2.35
C HIS A 39 5.67 -15.67 -3.55
N GLY A 40 6.42 -14.95 -4.38
CA GLY A 40 7.24 -15.60 -5.40
C GLY A 40 8.24 -16.58 -4.78
N MET A 41 8.62 -17.62 -5.53
CA MET A 41 9.53 -18.67 -5.07
C MET A 41 10.98 -18.17 -4.79
N SER A 42 11.28 -16.91 -5.09
CA SER A 42 12.59 -16.32 -4.81
C SER A 42 12.74 -16.00 -3.32
N GLN A 43 13.84 -16.44 -2.70
CA GLN A 43 14.14 -16.17 -1.29
C GLN A 43 14.30 -14.67 -0.97
N ARG A 44 14.70 -13.84 -1.96
CA ARG A 44 14.78 -12.37 -1.87
C ARG A 44 14.47 -11.73 -3.21
N GLY A 45 13.82 -10.57 -3.20
CA GLY A 45 13.55 -9.84 -4.44
C GLY A 45 12.44 -10.43 -5.32
N GLY A 46 11.72 -11.45 -4.84
CA GLY A 46 10.56 -11.98 -5.55
C GLY A 46 9.37 -11.03 -5.50
N ALA A 47 8.52 -11.09 -6.52
CA ALA A 47 7.21 -10.44 -6.51
C ALA A 47 6.38 -10.94 -5.32
N VAL A 48 5.71 -10.02 -4.65
CA VAL A 48 4.81 -10.29 -3.54
C VAL A 48 3.52 -9.55 -3.81
N GLN A 49 2.40 -10.26 -3.65
CA GLN A 49 1.09 -9.64 -3.62
C GLN A 49 0.28 -10.08 -2.41
N CYS A 50 -0.64 -9.22 -2.00
CA CYS A 50 -1.64 -9.53 -1.01
C CYS A 50 -3.00 -9.00 -1.46
N HIS A 51 -4.00 -9.87 -1.54
CA HIS A 51 -5.39 -9.48 -1.66
C HIS A 51 -5.89 -9.12 -0.26
N VAL A 52 -6.43 -7.92 -0.08
CA VAL A 52 -7.02 -7.47 1.19
C VAL A 52 -8.46 -7.05 0.93
N ARG A 53 -9.41 -7.63 1.67
CA ARG A 53 -10.83 -7.34 1.52
C ARG A 53 -11.38 -6.91 2.87
N ILE A 54 -11.91 -5.69 2.94
CA ILE A 54 -12.51 -5.09 4.16
C ILE A 54 -14.00 -4.89 3.90
N SER A 55 -14.85 -5.23 4.87
CA SER A 55 -16.30 -5.20 4.72
C SER A 55 -17.04 -5.04 6.04
N ASP A 56 -18.15 -4.32 6.05
CA ASP A 56 -19.10 -4.28 7.18
C ASP A 56 -19.95 -5.57 7.29
N LYS A 57 -19.89 -6.43 6.27
CA LYS A 57 -20.53 -7.75 6.22
C LYS A 57 -19.50 -8.87 6.12
N GLU A 58 -19.93 -10.08 6.44
CA GLU A 58 -19.11 -11.30 6.32
C GLU A 58 -18.49 -11.46 4.91
N ILE A 59 -17.24 -11.93 4.88
CA ILE A 59 -16.48 -12.15 3.66
C ILE A 59 -16.28 -13.65 3.44
N PHE A 60 -16.90 -14.19 2.39
CA PHE A 60 -16.83 -15.63 2.11
C PHE A 60 -15.51 -16.07 1.45
N SER A 61 -14.88 -15.22 0.64
CA SER A 61 -13.63 -15.50 -0.09
C SER A 61 -12.61 -14.38 0.11
N ASP A 62 -11.34 -14.75 0.22
CA ASP A 62 -10.18 -13.88 0.39
C ASP A 62 -9.64 -13.30 -0.93
N LEU A 63 -9.79 -14.02 -2.05
CA LEU A 63 -9.35 -13.57 -3.37
C LEU A 63 -10.25 -12.46 -3.95
N ILE A 64 -9.64 -11.49 -4.60
CA ILE A 64 -10.33 -10.40 -5.32
C ILE A 64 -10.49 -10.84 -6.78
N PRO A 65 -11.71 -10.85 -7.35
CA PRO A 65 -11.91 -11.13 -8.77
C PRO A 65 -11.32 -10.04 -9.67
N LEU A 66 -11.08 -10.37 -10.95
CA LEU A 66 -10.67 -9.39 -11.96
C LEU A 66 -11.70 -8.25 -12.09
N GLY A 67 -11.23 -7.03 -12.32
CA GLY A 67 -12.07 -5.84 -12.40
C GLY A 67 -12.86 -5.50 -11.12
N LYS A 68 -12.40 -5.93 -9.94
CA LYS A 68 -13.09 -5.70 -8.65
C LYS A 68 -12.25 -5.05 -7.56
N ALA A 69 -10.96 -4.79 -7.77
CA ALA A 69 -10.13 -4.02 -6.85
C ALA A 69 -10.50 -2.54 -6.91
N ASP A 70 -10.80 -1.96 -5.75
CA ASP A 70 -11.06 -0.53 -5.56
C ASP A 70 -9.74 0.26 -5.53
N LEU A 71 -8.67 -0.38 -5.09
CA LEU A 71 -7.38 0.25 -4.86
C LEU A 71 -6.24 -0.75 -5.11
N ILE A 72 -5.19 -0.29 -5.79
CA ILE A 72 -3.89 -0.96 -5.82
C ILE A 72 -2.87 -0.06 -5.14
N ILE A 73 -2.28 -0.54 -4.05
CA ILE A 73 -1.16 0.11 -3.38
C ILE A 73 0.10 -0.70 -3.69
N SER A 74 1.06 -0.08 -4.36
CA SER A 74 2.32 -0.75 -4.66
C SER A 74 3.52 0.04 -4.19
N VAL A 75 4.42 -0.63 -3.46
CA VAL A 75 5.75 -0.10 -3.13
C VAL A 75 6.73 -0.21 -4.30
N GLU A 76 6.27 -0.71 -5.45
CA GLU A 76 7.07 -0.91 -6.65
C GLU A 76 6.19 -0.65 -7.91
N PRO A 77 6.53 0.33 -8.77
CA PRO A 77 5.66 0.76 -9.87
C PRO A 77 5.45 -0.28 -10.99
N MET A 78 6.43 -1.11 -11.33
CA MET A 78 6.27 -2.21 -12.28
C MET A 78 5.34 -3.31 -11.72
N GLU A 79 5.43 -3.61 -10.42
CA GLU A 79 4.51 -4.57 -9.79
C GLU A 79 3.08 -4.03 -9.73
N LEU A 80 2.87 -2.71 -9.62
CA LEU A 80 1.54 -2.11 -9.76
C LEU A 80 0.91 -2.47 -11.11
N LEU A 81 1.66 -2.30 -12.19
CA LEU A 81 1.18 -2.57 -13.56
C LEU A 81 0.77 -4.03 -13.76
N ARG A 82 1.43 -4.97 -13.06
CA ARG A 82 1.09 -6.40 -13.11
C ARG A 82 -0.33 -6.69 -12.64
N TYR A 83 -0.88 -5.87 -11.73
CA TYR A 83 -2.19 -6.10 -11.12
C TYR A 83 -3.30 -5.21 -11.65
N ILE A 84 -3.05 -4.40 -12.68
CA ILE A 84 -4.07 -3.60 -13.38
C ILE A 84 -5.31 -4.42 -13.79
N PRO A 85 -5.21 -5.69 -14.27
CA PRO A 85 -6.40 -6.48 -14.59
C PRO A 85 -7.38 -6.69 -13.43
N PHE A 86 -6.93 -6.52 -12.18
CA PHE A 86 -7.81 -6.57 -11.00
C PHE A 86 -8.53 -5.26 -10.73
N LEU A 87 -8.00 -4.13 -11.19
CA LEU A 87 -8.54 -2.79 -10.92
C LEU A 87 -9.90 -2.59 -11.60
N LYS A 88 -10.84 -1.96 -10.89
CA LYS A 88 -12.06 -1.40 -11.49
C LYS A 88 -11.72 -0.21 -12.40
N GLU A 89 -12.63 0.13 -13.31
CA GLU A 89 -12.47 1.31 -14.18
C GLU A 89 -12.30 2.63 -13.40
N ASP A 90 -12.95 2.74 -12.23
CA ASP A 90 -12.89 3.89 -11.32
C ASP A 90 -11.95 3.67 -10.12
N GLY A 91 -11.19 2.56 -10.11
CA GLY A 91 -10.28 2.22 -9.01
C GLY A 91 -9.07 3.16 -8.94
N TYR A 92 -8.40 3.18 -7.80
CA TYR A 92 -7.24 4.04 -7.58
C TYR A 92 -5.91 3.27 -7.65
N LEU A 93 -4.88 3.96 -8.13
CA LEU A 93 -3.51 3.46 -8.20
C LEU A 93 -2.63 4.33 -7.31
N ILE A 94 -1.89 3.72 -6.39
CA ILE A 94 -0.96 4.44 -5.52
C ILE A 94 0.39 3.74 -5.54
N THR A 95 1.45 4.48 -5.90
CA THR A 95 2.81 3.90 -5.90
C THR A 95 3.93 4.88 -5.61
N ASP A 96 5.11 4.32 -5.32
CA ASP A 96 6.36 5.06 -5.20
C ASP A 96 6.90 5.41 -6.61
N SER A 97 7.41 6.62 -6.78
CA SER A 97 8.14 7.02 -7.98
C SER A 97 9.49 6.34 -8.13
N ASN A 98 9.99 5.69 -7.06
CA ASN A 98 11.30 5.06 -7.01
C ASN A 98 11.20 3.54 -7.17
N PRO A 99 11.65 2.97 -8.29
CA PRO A 99 11.62 1.52 -8.47
C PRO A 99 12.60 0.78 -7.56
N PHE A 100 12.38 -0.52 -7.45
CA PHE A 100 13.38 -1.45 -6.92
C PHE A 100 13.97 -2.26 -8.08
N GLU A 101 15.00 -1.72 -8.72
CA GLU A 101 15.66 -2.32 -9.89
C GLU A 101 16.47 -3.56 -9.50
N ASN A 102 15.83 -4.73 -9.53
CA ASN A 102 16.44 -6.01 -9.15
C ASN A 102 16.43 -7.07 -10.26
N ILE A 103 16.18 -6.67 -11.50
CA ILE A 103 16.16 -7.52 -12.69
C ILE A 103 17.03 -6.91 -13.81
N VAL A 104 17.58 -7.77 -14.68
CA VAL A 104 18.60 -7.38 -15.68
C VAL A 104 18.04 -6.49 -16.81
N ASN A 105 16.73 -6.36 -16.96
CA ASN A 105 16.08 -5.52 -17.98
C ASN A 105 14.87 -4.80 -17.37
N TYR A 106 15.10 -4.07 -16.28
CA TYR A 106 14.04 -3.27 -15.68
C TYR A 106 13.59 -2.18 -16.68
N PRO A 107 12.27 -2.01 -16.92
CA PRO A 107 11.77 -1.01 -17.86
C PRO A 107 12.20 0.41 -17.48
N GLU A 108 12.28 1.30 -18.47
CA GLU A 108 12.58 2.71 -18.19
C GLU A 108 11.52 3.31 -17.26
N VAL A 109 11.99 3.95 -16.18
CA VAL A 109 11.12 4.45 -15.09
C VAL A 109 10.09 5.45 -15.59
N GLU A 110 10.48 6.34 -16.50
CA GLU A 110 9.56 7.32 -17.08
C GLU A 110 8.45 6.65 -17.89
N LYS A 111 8.76 5.58 -18.64
CA LYS A 111 7.72 4.82 -19.36
C LYS A 111 6.74 4.13 -18.41
N LEU A 112 7.22 3.64 -17.27
CA LEU A 112 6.33 3.08 -16.25
C LEU A 112 5.39 4.16 -15.70
N LYS A 113 5.93 5.34 -15.37
CA LYS A 113 5.14 6.47 -14.89
C LYS A 113 4.13 6.94 -15.93
N ASP A 114 4.49 7.03 -17.21
CA ASP A 114 3.59 7.41 -18.29
C ASP A 114 2.39 6.45 -18.40
N VAL A 115 2.65 5.14 -18.31
CA VAL A 115 1.58 4.13 -18.33
C VAL A 115 0.69 4.26 -17.09
N ILE A 116 1.26 4.48 -15.91
CA ILE A 116 0.48 4.65 -14.67
C ILE A 116 -0.36 5.92 -14.71
N ASN A 117 0.23 7.05 -15.13
CA ASN A 117 -0.42 8.35 -15.25
C ASN A 117 -1.49 8.41 -16.35
N SER A 118 -1.49 7.44 -17.28
CA SER A 118 -2.59 7.30 -18.24
C SER A 118 -3.92 6.90 -17.58
N HIS A 119 -3.87 6.37 -16.36
CA HIS A 119 -5.05 6.09 -15.55
C HIS A 119 -5.48 7.35 -14.78
N PRO A 120 -6.75 7.79 -14.86
CA PRO A 120 -7.18 9.07 -14.28
C PRO A 120 -7.01 9.16 -12.76
N ASN A 121 -7.13 8.03 -12.06
CA ASN A 121 -7.06 7.94 -10.61
C ASN A 121 -5.70 7.42 -10.12
N SER A 122 -4.60 7.94 -10.66
CA SER A 122 -3.24 7.55 -10.26
C SER A 122 -2.56 8.58 -9.37
N ILE A 123 -1.95 8.11 -8.28
CA ILE A 123 -1.14 8.92 -7.36
C ILE A 123 0.25 8.30 -7.29
N ILE A 124 1.24 9.01 -7.84
CA ILE A 124 2.65 8.63 -7.79
C ILE A 124 3.37 9.63 -6.88
N ILE A 125 4.04 9.15 -5.83
CA ILE A 125 4.75 10.00 -4.87
C ILE A 125 6.18 9.53 -4.65
N ASP A 126 7.08 10.44 -4.29
CA ASP A 126 8.44 10.09 -3.82
C ASP A 126 8.39 9.57 -2.37
N ALA A 127 7.81 8.38 -2.19
CA ALA A 127 7.63 7.79 -0.86
C ALA A 127 8.98 7.41 -0.23
N LYS A 128 9.93 6.90 -1.02
CA LYS A 128 11.28 6.56 -0.55
C LYS A 128 12.11 7.77 -0.17
N GLY A 129 12.09 8.84 -0.96
CA GLY A 129 12.73 10.12 -0.63
C GLY A 129 12.10 10.72 0.63
N THR A 130 10.76 10.78 0.69
CA THR A 130 10.04 11.26 1.88
C THR A 130 10.42 10.48 3.14
N ALA A 131 10.45 9.14 3.07
CA ALA A 131 10.84 8.31 4.21
C ALA A 131 12.30 8.54 4.64
N LYS A 132 13.20 8.78 3.67
CA LYS A 132 14.61 9.12 3.91
C LYS A 132 14.76 10.47 4.62
N ASP A 133 14.03 11.49 4.17
CA ASP A 133 14.09 12.84 4.74
C ASP A 133 13.55 12.90 6.17
N LEU A 134 12.57 12.04 6.49
CA LEU A 134 12.09 11.83 7.86
C LEU A 134 13.05 10.99 8.74
N GLY A 135 14.21 10.59 8.20
CA GLY A 135 15.22 9.80 8.90
C GLY A 135 14.80 8.36 9.15
N ASN A 136 13.89 7.81 8.34
CA ASN A 136 13.44 6.41 8.41
C ASN A 136 13.23 5.82 7.01
N SER A 137 14.32 5.51 6.31
CA SER A 137 14.28 4.94 4.96
C SER A 137 13.51 3.62 4.83
N LYS A 138 13.18 2.95 5.94
CA LYS A 138 12.37 1.73 5.97
C LYS A 138 10.85 1.99 5.99
N ALA A 139 10.41 3.24 6.07
CA ALA A 139 8.99 3.61 6.19
C ALA A 139 8.33 4.01 4.87
N THR A 140 8.92 3.72 3.71
CA THR A 140 8.31 3.95 2.39
C THR A 140 6.89 3.40 2.30
N ASN A 141 6.68 2.19 2.79
CA ASN A 141 5.37 1.54 2.85
C ASN A 141 4.36 2.28 3.73
N ILE A 142 4.82 2.91 4.83
CA ILE A 142 3.96 3.70 5.72
C ILE A 142 3.61 5.05 5.10
N VAL A 143 4.53 5.66 4.33
CA VAL A 143 4.21 6.87 3.53
C VAL A 143 3.11 6.53 2.51
N LEU A 144 3.22 5.42 1.78
CA LEU A 144 2.20 5.01 0.81
C LEU A 144 0.86 4.65 1.49
N LEU A 145 0.88 4.00 2.65
CA LEU A 145 -0.34 3.76 3.43
C LEU A 145 -1.00 5.09 3.85
N GLY A 146 -0.20 6.08 4.24
CA GLY A 146 -0.66 7.45 4.49
C GLY A 146 -1.37 8.06 3.29
N ALA A 147 -0.72 8.00 2.13
CA ALA A 147 -1.26 8.51 0.86
C ALA A 147 -2.57 7.82 0.46
N ALA A 148 -2.69 6.53 0.75
CA ALA A 148 -3.88 5.74 0.47
C ALA A 148 -5.02 5.90 1.49
N SER A 149 -4.74 6.45 2.68
CA SER A 149 -5.63 6.35 3.84
C SER A 149 -7.05 6.89 3.60
N ALA A 150 -7.20 7.95 2.80
CA ALA A 150 -8.50 8.54 2.48
C ALA A 150 -9.40 7.62 1.61
N LEU A 151 -8.81 6.65 0.91
CA LEU A 151 -9.49 5.70 0.03
C LEU A 151 -9.83 4.38 0.74
N ILE A 152 -9.33 4.21 1.96
CA ILE A 152 -9.49 2.99 2.75
C ILE A 152 -10.68 3.22 3.71
N PRO A 153 -11.61 2.26 3.84
CA PRO A 153 -12.84 2.44 4.61
C PRO A 153 -12.59 2.22 6.11
N LEU A 154 -11.55 2.85 6.65
CA LEU A 154 -11.11 2.72 8.04
C LEU A 154 -10.94 4.10 8.66
N ASN A 155 -11.35 4.22 9.92
CA ASN A 155 -11.10 5.44 10.68
C ASN A 155 -9.59 5.64 10.85
N GLU A 156 -9.13 6.87 10.66
CA GLU A 156 -7.70 7.21 10.84
C GLU A 156 -7.21 6.82 12.23
N ALA A 157 -8.01 7.04 13.27
CA ALA A 157 -7.67 6.66 14.63
C ALA A 157 -7.31 5.16 14.75
N GLU A 158 -8.02 4.28 14.03
CA GLU A 158 -7.75 2.84 14.05
C GLU A 158 -6.47 2.49 13.31
N ILE A 159 -6.19 3.15 12.18
CA ILE A 159 -4.92 2.99 11.46
C ILE A 159 -3.74 3.44 12.34
N ILE A 160 -3.88 4.58 13.02
CA ILE A 160 -2.86 5.12 13.92
C ILE A 160 -2.64 4.19 15.12
N ASN A 161 -3.71 3.64 15.71
CA ASN A 161 -3.61 2.69 16.81
C ASN A 161 -2.95 1.37 16.36
N ALA A 162 -3.28 0.88 15.17
CA ALA A 162 -2.65 -0.29 14.58
C ALA A 162 -1.15 -0.07 14.32
N ILE A 163 -0.75 1.10 13.79
CA ILE A 163 0.67 1.47 13.64
C ILE A 163 1.36 1.46 15.00
N LYS A 164 0.75 2.07 16.03
CA LYS A 164 1.34 2.09 17.38
C LYS A 164 1.55 0.67 17.92
N SER A 165 0.52 -0.17 17.87
CA SER A 165 0.57 -1.55 18.37
C SER A 165 1.62 -2.38 17.63
N LEU A 166 1.68 -2.29 16.30
CA LEU A 166 2.63 -3.08 15.50
C LEU A 166 4.10 -2.73 15.78
N PHE A 167 4.37 -1.45 16.09
CA PHE A 167 5.73 -0.96 16.30
C PHE A 167 6.11 -0.74 17.78
N GLU A 168 5.20 -0.97 18.74
CA GLU A 168 5.40 -0.69 20.16
C GLU A 168 6.68 -1.33 20.72
N ARG A 169 6.93 -2.59 20.34
CA ARG A 169 8.07 -3.40 20.83
C ARG A 169 9.42 -2.88 20.31
N LYS A 170 9.40 -2.02 19.27
CA LYS A 170 10.60 -1.38 18.72
C LYS A 170 10.91 -0.03 19.37
N GLY A 171 10.07 0.39 20.33
CA GLY A 171 10.24 1.61 21.11
C GLY A 171 9.55 2.83 20.52
N GLU A 172 9.24 3.78 21.38
CA GLU A 172 8.45 4.99 21.08
C GLU A 172 9.05 5.83 19.94
N ARG A 173 10.38 5.91 19.85
CA ARG A 173 11.07 6.60 18.75
C ARG A 173 10.71 6.02 17.37
N ILE A 174 10.57 4.70 17.26
CA ILE A 174 10.22 4.03 16.00
C ILE A 174 8.74 4.23 15.70
N VAL A 175 7.87 4.14 16.71
CA VAL A 175 6.44 4.46 16.57
C VAL A 175 6.27 5.88 16.00
N ASN A 176 6.87 6.89 16.63
CA ASN A 176 6.75 8.29 16.22
C ASN A 176 7.28 8.54 14.80
N LYS A 177 8.35 7.83 14.39
CA LYS A 177 8.86 7.92 13.01
C LYS A 177 7.86 7.38 11.98
N ASN A 178 7.19 6.25 12.27
CA ASN A 178 6.18 5.70 11.37
C ASN A 178 4.92 6.58 11.33
N LEU A 179 4.48 7.14 12.47
CA LEU A 179 3.36 8.08 12.49
C LEU A 179 3.64 9.33 11.65
N LYS A 180 4.84 9.91 11.75
CA LYS A 180 5.26 11.02 10.89
C LYS A 180 5.24 10.65 9.41
N ALA A 181 5.72 9.46 9.05
CA ALA A 181 5.68 8.96 7.69
C ALA A 181 4.25 8.82 7.16
N PHE A 182 3.33 8.28 7.96
CA PHE A 182 1.92 8.15 7.62
C PHE A 182 1.28 9.52 7.34
N TYR A 183 1.42 10.47 8.27
CA TYR A 183 0.84 11.80 8.08
C TYR A 183 1.44 12.54 6.89
N LYS A 184 2.76 12.42 6.66
CA LYS A 184 3.39 13.08 5.51
C LYS A 184 2.90 12.49 4.19
N GLY A 185 2.71 11.17 4.11
CA GLY A 185 2.10 10.54 2.94
C GLY A 185 0.68 11.02 2.66
N LYS A 186 -0.14 11.15 3.71
CA LYS A 186 -1.50 11.68 3.61
C LYS A 186 -1.53 13.13 3.11
N GLU A 187 -0.64 13.97 3.63
CA GLU A 187 -0.47 15.37 3.22
C GLU A 187 -0.14 15.49 1.73
N ILE A 188 0.88 14.76 1.26
CA ILE A 188 1.31 14.78 -0.15
C ILE A 188 0.17 14.33 -1.08
N ALA A 189 -0.56 13.27 -0.73
CA ALA A 189 -1.67 12.80 -1.56
C ALA A 189 -2.81 13.82 -1.64
N ALA A 190 -3.09 14.54 -0.55
CA ALA A 190 -4.11 15.58 -0.54
C ALA A 190 -3.78 16.74 -1.49
N GLU A 191 -2.50 17.10 -1.63
CA GLU A 191 -2.02 18.15 -2.57
C GLU A 191 -2.13 17.74 -4.05
N ILE A 192 -2.11 16.44 -4.34
CA ILE A 192 -2.21 15.91 -5.72
C ILE A 192 -3.68 15.86 -6.17
N VAL A 193 -4.60 15.61 -5.23
CA VAL A 193 -6.03 15.44 -5.51
C VAL A 193 -6.81 16.77 -5.39
N SER A 194 -6.20 17.82 -4.83
CA SER A 194 -6.77 19.18 -4.72
C SER A 194 -6.69 19.96 -6.03
#